data_AF-A0A7Y5KPS4-F1
#
_entry.id   AF-A0A7Y5KPS4-F1
#
_cell.length_a   1.000
_cell.length_b   1.000
_cell.length_c   1.000
_cell.angle_alpha   90.00
_cell.angle_beta   90.00
_cell.angle_gamma   90.00
#
_symmetry.space_group_name_H-M   'P 1'
#
loop_
_entity.id
_entity.type
_entity.pdbx_description
1 polymer ?
#
loop_
_entity_poly.entity_id
_entity_poly.type
_entity_poly.pdbx_seq_one_letter_code
_entity_poly.pdbx_strand_id
1 'polypeptide(L)'
;MRVKTKHRLVDIASCLAFVVVATHIAFDAIAGLERVPSLALLFPAVALAGYVAADFASGFVHWLADTYGSPQTPIVGAKLVAPFREHHDDPSAIARHDFLEANGDNCLITQLVLMPTLLLVPGGERAWGTVVSLFVLVLATSVVLTSMVHGWAHREDPPRVVRWLQARQLVLSPEHHAVHHAAPHATHYCITTGWLNPLLDRLQFFRHLERLFAWFGIQPTNERAVVDREAF
;
A
#
# COMPACT_ATOMS: atom_id res chain seq x y z
N MET A 1 7.53 27.49 -8.08
CA MET A 1 6.39 27.04 -8.91
C MET A 1 6.73 26.07 -10.07
N ARG A 2 7.99 25.65 -10.29
CA ARG A 2 8.40 24.85 -11.48
C ARG A 2 8.57 23.33 -11.23
N VAL A 3 8.33 22.87 -9.99
CA VAL A 3 8.56 21.47 -9.56
C VAL A 3 7.31 20.60 -9.78
N LYS A 4 6.10 21.14 -9.62
CA LYS A 4 4.83 20.39 -9.75
C LYS A 4 4.64 19.71 -11.13
N THR A 5 5.13 20.31 -12.21
CA THR A 5 4.84 19.83 -13.58
C THR A 5 5.60 18.57 -13.98
N LYS A 6 6.83 18.37 -13.48
CA LYS A 6 7.64 17.17 -13.83
C LYS A 6 7.14 15.91 -13.12
N HIS A 7 6.75 16.03 -11.85
CA HIS A 7 6.15 14.92 -11.11
C HIS A 7 4.82 14.50 -11.74
N ARG A 8 4.01 15.46 -12.20
CA ARG A 8 2.73 15.17 -12.84
C ARG A 8 2.82 14.29 -14.08
N LEU A 9 3.84 14.47 -14.93
CA LEU A 9 4.03 13.62 -16.11
C LEU A 9 4.37 12.18 -15.72
N VAL A 10 5.19 12.00 -14.68
CA VAL A 10 5.49 10.68 -14.13
C VAL A 10 4.23 10.04 -13.59
N ASP A 11 3.44 10.76 -12.78
CA ASP A 11 2.22 10.21 -12.19
C ASP A 11 1.20 9.78 -13.27
N ILE A 12 1.04 10.60 -14.32
CA ILE A 12 0.20 10.25 -15.48
C ILE A 12 0.74 9.01 -16.18
N ALA A 13 2.04 8.98 -16.49
CA ALA A 13 2.66 7.84 -17.18
C ALA A 13 2.54 6.55 -16.36
N SER A 14 2.73 6.63 -15.04
CA SER A 14 2.59 5.52 -14.11
C SER A 14 1.16 5.00 -14.04
N CYS A 15 0.17 5.89 -13.94
CA CYS A 15 -1.25 5.49 -13.98
C CYS A 15 -1.63 4.87 -15.33
N LEU A 16 -1.16 5.42 -16.45
CA LEU A 16 -1.40 4.84 -17.78
C LEU A 16 -0.75 3.45 -17.91
N ALA A 17 0.50 3.30 -17.48
CA ALA A 17 1.20 2.02 -17.47
C ALA A 17 0.44 0.98 -16.62
N PHE A 18 -0.02 1.37 -15.42
CA PHE A 18 -0.85 0.52 -14.58
C PHE A 18 -2.10 0.03 -15.33
N VAL A 19 -2.87 0.95 -15.92
CA VAL A 19 -4.10 0.58 -16.65
C VAL A 19 -3.79 -0.38 -17.79
N VAL A 20 -2.76 -0.10 -18.60
CA VAL A 20 -2.39 -0.95 -19.73
C VAL A 20 -1.98 -2.34 -19.27
N VAL A 21 -1.02 -2.45 -18.35
CA VAL A 21 -0.47 -3.74 -17.90
C VAL A 21 -1.53 -4.54 -17.14
N ALA A 22 -2.29 -3.92 -16.25
CA ALA A 22 -3.39 -4.58 -15.53
C ALA A 22 -4.48 -5.07 -16.48
N THR A 23 -4.81 -4.31 -17.53
CA THR A 23 -5.78 -4.72 -18.54
C THR A 23 -5.31 -5.96 -19.31
N HIS A 24 -4.03 -6.02 -19.68
CA HIS A 24 -3.46 -7.22 -20.32
C HIS A 24 -3.53 -8.46 -19.41
N ILE A 25 -3.11 -8.33 -18.15
CA ILE A 25 -3.18 -9.43 -17.17
C ILE A 25 -4.64 -9.84 -16.93
N ALA A 26 -5.59 -8.90 -16.96
CA ALA A 26 -7.01 -9.20 -16.84
C ALA A 26 -7.53 -9.99 -18.03
N PHE A 27 -7.13 -9.65 -19.27
CA PHE A 27 -7.48 -10.45 -20.45
C PHE A 27 -6.92 -11.87 -20.36
N ASP A 28 -5.67 -12.03 -19.92
CA ASP A 28 -5.09 -13.35 -19.71
C ASP A 28 -5.87 -14.13 -18.63
N ALA A 29 -6.20 -13.49 -17.51
CA ALA A 29 -6.99 -14.13 -16.46
C ALA A 29 -8.39 -14.53 -16.94
N ILE A 30 -9.06 -13.70 -17.74
CA ILE A 30 -10.38 -14.02 -18.32
C ILE A 30 -10.26 -15.21 -19.27
N ALA A 31 -9.27 -15.23 -20.17
CA ALA A 31 -9.02 -16.38 -21.05
C ALA A 31 -8.73 -17.67 -20.26
N GLY A 32 -8.04 -17.55 -19.11
CA GLY A 32 -7.81 -18.64 -18.18
C GLY A 32 -9.10 -19.18 -17.53
N LEU A 33 -9.98 -18.27 -17.11
CA LEU A 33 -11.30 -18.61 -16.56
C LEU A 33 -12.21 -19.25 -17.63
N GLU A 34 -12.20 -18.78 -18.87
CA GLU A 34 -12.97 -19.40 -19.96
C GLU A 34 -12.49 -20.83 -20.26
N ARG A 35 -11.17 -21.07 -20.18
CA ARG A 35 -10.58 -22.40 -20.35
C ARG A 35 -10.86 -23.34 -19.18
N VAL A 36 -10.87 -22.83 -17.95
CA VAL A 36 -11.14 -23.61 -16.73
C VAL A 36 -12.16 -22.87 -15.84
N PRO A 37 -13.48 -22.95 -16.15
CA PRO A 37 -14.51 -22.15 -15.47
C PRO A 37 -14.62 -22.40 -13.96
N SER A 38 -14.26 -23.60 -13.50
CA SER A 38 -14.29 -23.94 -12.07
C SER A 38 -13.33 -23.09 -11.22
N LEU A 39 -12.32 -22.45 -11.82
CA LEU A 39 -11.43 -21.51 -11.12
C LEU A 39 -12.18 -20.26 -10.63
N ALA A 40 -13.32 -19.91 -11.21
CA ALA A 40 -14.15 -18.81 -10.73
C ALA A 40 -14.61 -19.02 -9.27
N LEU A 41 -14.74 -20.27 -8.83
CA LEU A 41 -15.09 -20.61 -7.44
C LEU A 41 -13.98 -20.24 -6.45
N LEU A 42 -12.73 -20.13 -6.91
CA LEU A 42 -11.60 -19.71 -6.07
C LEU A 42 -11.50 -18.19 -5.94
N PHE A 43 -12.15 -17.42 -6.82
CA PHE A 43 -12.00 -15.97 -6.87
C PHE A 43 -12.25 -15.26 -5.54
N PRO A 44 -13.29 -15.59 -4.73
CA PRO A 44 -13.49 -14.94 -3.44
C PRO A 44 -12.30 -15.12 -2.48
N ALA A 45 -11.72 -16.33 -2.42
CA ALA A 45 -10.56 -16.61 -1.58
C ALA A 45 -9.29 -15.92 -2.11
N VAL A 46 -9.10 -15.91 -3.44
CA VAL A 46 -7.98 -15.23 -4.10
C VAL A 46 -8.06 -13.71 -3.91
N ALA A 47 -9.25 -13.14 -4.04
CA ALA A 47 -9.48 -11.72 -3.83
C ALA A 47 -9.25 -11.33 -2.37
N LEU A 48 -9.75 -12.12 -1.42
CA LEU A 48 -9.48 -11.90 0.00
C LEU A 48 -7.98 -11.97 0.29
N ALA A 49 -7.27 -12.96 -0.25
CA ALA A 49 -5.83 -13.09 -0.08
C ALA A 49 -5.07 -11.89 -0.67
N GLY A 50 -5.44 -11.43 -1.88
CA GLY A 50 -4.85 -10.24 -2.49
C GLY A 50 -5.12 -8.97 -1.68
N TYR A 51 -6.31 -8.85 -1.10
CA TYR A 51 -6.69 -7.69 -0.28
C TYR A 51 -5.94 -7.65 1.05
N VAL A 52 -5.82 -8.79 1.74
CA VAL A 52 -5.02 -8.93 2.96
C VAL A 52 -3.54 -8.70 2.67
N ALA A 53 -3.03 -9.18 1.54
CA ALA A 53 -1.65 -8.93 1.11
C ALA A 53 -1.41 -7.43 0.83
N ALA A 54 -2.40 -6.71 0.28
CA ALA A 54 -2.32 -5.26 0.11
C ALA A 54 -2.31 -4.52 1.45
N ASP A 55 -3.08 -4.99 2.44
CA ASP A 55 -3.04 -4.45 3.80
C ASP A 55 -1.66 -4.63 4.43
N PHE A 56 -1.08 -5.84 4.33
CA PHE A 56 0.27 -6.11 4.79
C PHE A 56 1.31 -5.23 4.09
N ALA A 57 1.27 -5.17 2.75
CA ALA A 57 2.21 -4.38 1.96
C ALA A 57 2.15 -2.90 2.33
N SER A 58 0.94 -2.36 2.55
CA SER A 58 0.77 -0.99 3.01
C SER A 58 1.46 -0.74 4.34
N GLY A 59 1.31 -1.65 5.31
CA GLY A 59 1.96 -1.53 6.61
C GLY A 59 3.47 -1.66 6.56
N PHE A 60 3.98 -2.58 5.72
CA PHE A 60 5.41 -2.75 5.55
C PHE A 60 6.08 -1.50 4.94
N VAL A 61 5.48 -0.94 3.88
CA VAL A 61 5.99 0.28 3.24
C VAL A 61 5.88 1.48 4.19
N HIS A 62 4.77 1.60 4.91
CA HIS A 62 4.56 2.67 5.88
C HIS A 62 5.59 2.62 7.01
N TRP A 63 5.79 1.45 7.64
CA TRP A 63 6.83 1.26 8.66
C TRP A 63 8.23 1.60 8.13
N LEU A 64 8.55 1.16 6.91
CA LEU A 64 9.85 1.43 6.30
C LEU A 64 10.06 2.94 6.08
N ALA A 65 9.05 3.64 5.56
CA ALA A 65 9.10 5.09 5.33
C ALA A 65 9.24 5.87 6.66
N ASP A 66 8.46 5.50 7.67
CA ASP A 66 8.47 6.16 8.97
C ASP A 66 9.79 5.94 9.72
N THR A 67 10.28 4.70 9.71
CA THR A 67 11.38 4.26 10.58
C THR A 67 12.75 4.42 9.92
N TYR A 68 12.87 4.07 8.64
CA TYR A 68 14.15 4.01 7.92
C TYR A 68 14.24 4.97 6.73
N GLY A 69 13.12 5.54 6.28
CA GLY A 69 13.11 6.50 5.19
C GLY A 69 13.85 7.78 5.55
N SER A 70 14.57 8.38 4.61
CA SER A 70 15.13 9.72 4.78
C SER A 70 14.49 10.67 3.75
N PRO A 71 13.95 11.83 4.16
CA PRO A 71 13.48 12.86 3.23
C PRO A 71 14.58 13.34 2.25
N GLN A 72 15.85 13.13 2.62
CA GLN A 72 17.02 13.51 1.82
C GLN A 72 17.42 12.46 0.79
N THR A 73 16.83 11.26 0.80
CA THR A 73 17.09 10.24 -0.23
C THR A 73 16.69 10.76 -1.61
N PRO A 74 17.59 10.73 -2.63
CA PRO A 74 17.27 11.24 -3.95
C PRO A 74 16.01 10.56 -4.53
N ILE A 75 15.09 11.38 -5.04
CA ILE A 75 13.81 10.96 -5.63
C ILE A 75 12.83 10.37 -4.60
N VAL A 76 13.17 9.25 -3.95
CA VAL A 76 12.31 8.52 -3.02
C VAL A 76 12.03 9.32 -1.74
N GLY A 77 13.03 10.01 -1.21
CA GLY A 77 12.88 10.82 -0.01
C GLY A 77 11.88 11.95 -0.19
N ALA A 78 12.00 12.67 -1.30
CA ALA A 78 11.12 13.79 -1.62
C ALA A 78 9.70 13.36 -2.03
N LYS A 79 9.55 12.23 -2.74
CA LYS A 79 8.23 11.76 -3.24
C LYS A 79 7.45 10.91 -2.24
N LEU A 80 8.13 10.02 -1.50
CA LEU A 80 7.48 9.07 -0.60
C LEU A 80 7.67 9.48 0.87
N VAL A 81 8.92 9.59 1.32
CA VAL A 81 9.21 9.73 2.76
C VAL A 81 8.74 11.08 3.32
N ALA A 82 8.97 12.18 2.60
CA ALA A 82 8.60 13.51 3.08
C ALA A 82 7.08 13.65 3.26
N PRO A 83 6.21 13.32 2.28
CA PRO A 83 4.76 13.32 2.49
C PRO A 83 4.29 12.36 3.58
N PHE A 84 4.92 11.17 3.68
CA PHE A 84 4.63 10.23 4.78
C PHE A 84 5.07 10.72 6.16
N ARG A 85 5.97 11.69 6.29
CA ARG A 85 6.27 12.27 7.62
C ARG A 85 5.48 13.54 7.89
N GLU A 86 5.29 14.36 6.86
CA GLU A 86 4.46 15.56 6.92
C GLU A 86 3.03 15.24 7.38
N HIS A 87 2.48 14.07 7.02
CA HIS A 87 1.12 13.72 7.47
C HIS A 87 0.99 13.42 8.97
N HIS A 88 2.09 13.19 9.71
CA HIS A 88 2.03 13.14 11.19
C HIS A 88 1.90 14.54 11.78
N ASP A 89 2.37 15.58 11.07
CA ASP A 89 2.32 16.98 11.49
C ASP A 89 1.06 17.71 10.97
N ASP A 90 0.68 17.48 9.71
CA ASP A 90 -0.58 17.92 9.09
C ASP A 90 -1.34 16.70 8.49
N PRO A 91 -2.13 15.98 9.31
CA PRO A 91 -2.88 14.81 8.86
C PRO A 91 -3.86 15.10 7.72
N SER A 92 -4.34 16.34 7.61
CA SER A 92 -5.29 16.73 6.57
C SER A 92 -4.64 16.94 5.20
N ALA A 93 -3.30 16.99 5.11
CA ALA A 93 -2.56 17.21 3.87
C ALA A 93 -2.85 16.13 2.81
N ILE A 94 -2.82 14.86 3.21
CA ILE A 94 -3.06 13.74 2.32
C ILE A 94 -4.48 13.74 1.73
N ALA A 95 -5.45 14.31 2.42
CA ALA A 95 -6.84 14.41 1.96
C ALA A 95 -7.03 15.47 0.85
N ARG A 96 -6.03 16.33 0.61
CA ARG A 96 -6.08 17.40 -0.39
C ARG A 96 -5.48 17.01 -1.75
N HIS A 97 -4.83 15.85 -1.84
CA HIS A 97 -4.25 15.36 -3.09
C HIS A 97 -5.35 14.95 -4.08
N ASP A 98 -5.13 15.23 -5.36
CA ASP A 98 -5.99 14.66 -6.41
C ASP A 98 -5.64 13.19 -6.69
N PHE A 99 -6.41 12.53 -7.56
CA PHE A 99 -6.22 11.11 -7.85
C PHE A 99 -4.79 10.80 -8.33
N LEU A 100 -4.23 11.61 -9.23
CA LEU A 100 -2.92 11.32 -9.81
C LEU A 100 -1.81 11.54 -8.78
N GLU A 101 -1.92 12.61 -7.98
CA GLU A 101 -0.97 12.88 -6.90
C GLU A 101 -1.05 11.81 -5.79
N ALA A 102 -2.25 11.32 -5.46
CA ALA A 102 -2.43 10.28 -4.45
C ALA A 102 -1.96 8.88 -4.92
N ASN A 103 -2.11 8.57 -6.22
CA ASN A 103 -1.95 7.20 -6.71
C ASN A 103 -0.75 6.99 -7.65
N GLY A 104 -0.13 8.05 -8.17
CA GLY A 104 0.94 7.95 -9.18
C GLY A 104 2.11 7.06 -8.74
N ASP A 105 2.58 7.26 -7.50
CA ASP A 105 3.67 6.45 -6.95
C ASP A 105 3.25 5.00 -6.66
N ASN A 106 2.00 4.76 -6.22
CA ASN A 106 1.49 3.40 -6.05
C ASN A 106 1.37 2.67 -7.41
N CYS A 107 0.90 3.37 -8.44
CA CYS A 107 0.85 2.85 -9.82
C CYS A 107 2.24 2.51 -10.36
N LEU A 108 3.26 3.30 -9.99
CA LEU A 108 4.65 3.02 -10.37
C LEU A 108 5.22 1.81 -9.61
N ILE A 109 5.06 1.78 -8.28
CA ILE A 109 5.62 0.72 -7.43
C ILE A 109 4.97 -0.63 -7.75
N THR A 110 3.66 -0.66 -8.03
CA THR A 110 2.96 -1.89 -8.41
C THR A 110 3.46 -2.49 -9.73
N GLN A 111 4.20 -1.74 -10.56
CA GLN A 111 4.87 -2.32 -11.74
C GLN A 111 5.90 -3.40 -11.38
N LEU A 112 6.46 -3.36 -10.17
CA LEU A 112 7.38 -4.40 -9.68
C LEU A 112 6.74 -5.78 -9.60
N VAL A 113 5.40 -5.86 -9.48
CA VAL A 113 4.67 -7.13 -9.47
C VAL A 113 3.86 -7.33 -10.76
N LEU A 114 3.34 -6.26 -11.37
CA LEU A 114 2.56 -6.35 -12.60
C LEU A 114 3.42 -6.76 -13.81
N MET A 115 4.59 -6.14 -14.02
CA MET A 115 5.44 -6.45 -15.18
C MET A 115 5.96 -7.89 -15.18
N PRO A 116 6.50 -8.43 -14.07
CA PRO A 116 6.88 -9.85 -14.03
C PRO A 116 5.69 -10.79 -14.21
N THR A 117 4.51 -10.42 -13.71
CA THR A 117 3.29 -11.21 -13.92
C THR A 117 2.94 -11.28 -15.40
N LEU A 118 2.87 -10.14 -16.09
CA LEU A 118 2.58 -10.10 -17.51
C LEU A 118 3.60 -10.89 -18.35
N LEU A 119 4.89 -10.82 -18.00
CA LEU A 119 5.96 -11.39 -18.81
C LEU A 119 6.23 -12.88 -18.53
N LEU A 120 5.99 -13.33 -17.29
CA LEU A 120 6.46 -14.64 -16.82
C LEU A 120 5.33 -15.58 -16.38
N VAL A 121 4.14 -15.05 -16.07
CA VAL A 121 3.02 -15.87 -15.60
C VAL A 121 2.14 -16.25 -16.80
N PRO A 122 1.92 -17.55 -17.05
CA PRO A 122 1.06 -18.02 -18.13
C PRO A 122 -0.42 -17.90 -17.74
N GLY A 123 -0.89 -16.66 -17.56
CA GLY A 123 -2.18 -16.31 -16.96
C GLY A 123 -3.40 -16.91 -17.67
N GLY A 124 -3.35 -16.96 -19.00
CA GLY A 124 -4.39 -17.59 -19.81
C GLY A 124 -4.22 -19.09 -20.00
N GLU A 125 -3.00 -19.61 -19.94
CA GLU A 125 -2.72 -20.97 -20.41
C GLU A 125 -2.78 -22.02 -19.30
N ARG A 126 -2.41 -21.66 -18.07
CA ARG A 126 -2.32 -22.61 -16.94
C ARG A 126 -3.18 -22.14 -15.78
N ALA A 127 -3.87 -23.08 -15.15
CA ALA A 127 -4.78 -22.81 -14.03
C ALA A 127 -4.12 -22.05 -12.86
N TRP A 128 -2.90 -22.44 -12.46
CA TRP A 128 -2.16 -21.71 -11.43
C TRP A 128 -1.77 -20.29 -11.89
N GLY A 129 -1.50 -20.11 -13.19
CA GLY A 129 -1.18 -18.82 -13.78
C GLY A 129 -2.38 -17.88 -13.69
N THR A 130 -3.58 -18.36 -14.02
CA THR A 130 -4.83 -17.62 -13.85
C THR A 130 -5.04 -17.17 -12.41
N VAL A 131 -4.82 -18.06 -11.44
CA VAL A 131 -4.96 -17.75 -10.01
C VAL A 131 -3.96 -16.67 -9.58
N VAL A 132 -2.70 -16.76 -10.00
CA VAL A 132 -1.67 -15.75 -9.72
C VAL A 132 -2.03 -14.41 -10.37
N SER A 133 -2.46 -14.39 -11.63
CA SER A 133 -2.90 -13.17 -12.31
C SER A 133 -4.06 -12.49 -11.58
N LEU A 134 -5.07 -13.25 -11.16
CA LEU A 134 -6.19 -12.73 -10.36
C LEU A 134 -5.72 -12.17 -9.01
N PHE A 135 -4.84 -12.89 -8.31
CA PHE A 135 -4.27 -12.43 -7.04
C PHE A 135 -3.52 -11.10 -7.21
N VAL A 136 -2.63 -11.00 -8.21
CA VAL A 136 -1.84 -9.80 -8.47
C VAL A 136 -2.71 -8.62 -8.88
N LEU A 137 -3.76 -8.84 -9.68
CA LEU A 137 -4.71 -7.79 -10.05
C LEU A 137 -5.41 -7.21 -8.82
N VAL A 138 -5.90 -8.07 -7.92
CA VAL A 138 -6.56 -7.61 -6.70
C VAL A 138 -5.56 -6.91 -5.77
N LEU A 139 -4.38 -7.48 -5.57
CA LEU A 139 -3.30 -6.88 -4.78
C LEU A 139 -2.95 -5.48 -5.30
N ALA A 140 -2.60 -5.37 -6.59
CA ALA A 140 -2.12 -4.12 -7.18
C ALA A 140 -3.21 -3.03 -7.19
N THR A 141 -4.45 -3.40 -7.53
CA THR A 141 -5.58 -2.46 -7.49
C THR A 141 -5.84 -1.97 -6.07
N SER A 142 -5.75 -2.86 -5.08
CA SER A 142 -5.96 -2.49 -3.68
C SER A 142 -4.87 -1.56 -3.17
N VAL A 143 -3.59 -1.84 -3.50
CA VAL A 143 -2.45 -0.97 -3.17
C VAL A 143 -2.60 0.41 -3.79
N VAL A 144 -3.05 0.50 -5.05
CA VAL A 144 -3.35 1.80 -5.66
C VAL A 144 -4.37 2.55 -4.80
N LEU A 145 -5.53 1.94 -4.52
CA LEU A 145 -6.60 2.56 -3.75
C LEU A 145 -6.24 2.92 -2.30
N THR A 146 -5.21 2.30 -1.71
CA THR A 146 -4.78 2.53 -0.32
C THR A 146 -4.54 4.01 -0.01
N SER A 147 -3.91 4.77 -0.92
CA SER A 147 -3.65 6.20 -0.67
C SER A 147 -4.95 7.01 -0.56
N MET A 148 -5.97 6.67 -1.35
CA MET A 148 -7.28 7.33 -1.25
C MET A 148 -8.00 6.95 0.04
N VAL A 149 -7.93 5.67 0.41
CA VAL A 149 -8.49 5.16 1.65
C VAL A 149 -7.85 5.82 2.87
N HIS A 150 -6.52 5.97 2.88
CA HIS A 150 -5.78 6.69 3.90
C HIS A 150 -6.19 8.16 3.96
N GLY A 151 -6.27 8.84 2.81
CA GLY A 151 -6.76 10.21 2.72
C GLY A 151 -8.19 10.39 3.25
N TRP A 152 -9.08 9.43 3.00
CA TRP A 152 -10.44 9.45 3.55
C TRP A 152 -10.51 9.17 5.05
N ALA A 153 -9.52 8.51 5.64
CA ALA A 153 -9.43 8.33 7.09
C ALA A 153 -9.12 9.64 7.83
N HIS A 154 -8.55 10.64 7.14
CA HIS A 154 -8.26 11.98 7.67
C HIS A 154 -9.29 13.06 7.29
N ARG A 155 -10.33 12.68 6.55
CA ARG A 155 -11.34 13.63 6.06
C ARG A 155 -12.56 13.61 6.97
N GLU A 156 -13.03 14.80 7.37
CA GLU A 156 -14.24 14.93 8.21
C GLU A 156 -15.52 14.47 7.49
N ASP A 157 -15.64 14.75 6.19
CA ASP A 157 -16.80 14.38 5.37
C ASP A 157 -16.39 13.58 4.10
N PRO A 158 -16.00 12.29 4.23
CA PRO A 158 -15.68 11.44 3.09
C PRO A 158 -16.97 10.95 2.40
N PRO A 159 -16.94 10.49 1.14
CA PRO A 159 -18.15 10.07 0.42
C PRO A 159 -19.00 9.06 1.20
N ARG A 160 -20.33 9.10 1.04
CA ARG A 160 -21.27 8.25 1.80
C ARG A 160 -20.95 6.76 1.73
N VAL A 161 -20.52 6.28 0.56
CA VAL A 161 -20.11 4.88 0.35
C VAL A 161 -18.85 4.56 1.16
N VAL A 162 -17.88 5.48 1.20
CA VAL A 162 -16.66 5.32 1.98
C VAL A 162 -16.98 5.28 3.48
N ARG A 163 -17.82 6.18 3.99
CA ARG A 163 -18.28 6.13 5.40
C ARG A 163 -18.93 4.79 5.74
N TRP A 164 -19.76 4.26 4.83
CA TRP A 164 -20.40 2.97 5.01
C TRP A 164 -19.39 1.81 5.08
N LEU A 165 -18.33 1.86 4.26
CA LEU A 165 -17.22 0.90 4.26
C LEU A 165 -16.38 1.01 5.53
N GLN A 166 -16.03 2.23 5.95
CA GLN A 166 -15.28 2.53 7.18
C GLN A 166 -16.02 2.01 8.43
N ALA A 167 -17.33 2.25 8.51
CA ALA A 167 -18.17 1.76 9.60
C ALA A 167 -18.26 0.23 9.68
N ARG A 168 -17.89 -0.47 8.61
CA ARG A 168 -17.83 -1.95 8.55
C ARG A 168 -16.39 -2.48 8.58
N GLN A 169 -15.42 -1.59 8.80
CA GLN A 169 -13.99 -1.90 8.74
C GLN A 169 -13.58 -2.58 7.42
N LEU A 170 -14.31 -2.32 6.33
CA LEU A 170 -13.96 -2.85 5.01
C LEU A 170 -12.87 -2.02 4.33
N VAL A 171 -12.64 -0.80 4.80
CA VAL A 171 -11.52 0.09 4.46
C VAL A 171 -11.10 0.80 5.76
N LEU A 172 -9.90 1.38 5.79
CA LEU A 172 -9.35 2.05 6.97
C LEU A 172 -10.31 3.11 7.54
N SER A 173 -10.67 2.96 8.82
CA SER A 173 -11.49 3.93 9.55
C SER A 173 -10.63 5.03 10.21
N PRO A 174 -11.19 6.24 10.40
CA PRO A 174 -10.51 7.31 11.14
C PRO A 174 -10.10 6.87 12.55
N GLU A 175 -10.97 6.14 13.26
CA GLU A 175 -10.73 5.71 14.63
C GLU A 175 -9.59 4.70 14.73
N HIS A 176 -9.51 3.76 13.79
CA HIS A 176 -8.42 2.78 13.76
C HIS A 176 -7.09 3.43 13.41
N HIS A 177 -7.10 4.38 12.47
CA HIS A 177 -5.88 5.09 12.09
C HIS A 177 -5.40 6.09 13.14
N ALA A 178 -6.32 6.66 13.94
CA ALA A 178 -5.95 7.55 15.04
C ALA A 178 -5.02 6.89 16.08
N VAL A 179 -5.10 5.56 16.24
CA VAL A 179 -4.17 4.80 17.10
C VAL A 179 -2.73 4.90 16.60
N HIS A 180 -2.52 4.88 15.29
CA HIS A 180 -1.19 5.10 14.69
C HIS A 180 -0.70 6.54 14.90
N HIS A 181 -1.60 7.53 14.90
CA HIS A 181 -1.26 8.93 15.15
C HIS A 181 -0.93 9.24 16.62
N ALA A 182 -1.24 8.32 17.55
CA ALA A 182 -0.81 8.47 18.92
C ALA A 182 0.72 8.30 19.01
N ALA A 183 1.38 9.25 19.69
CA ALA A 183 2.80 9.11 19.98
C ALA A 183 3.08 7.75 20.67
N PRO A 184 4.11 7.00 20.26
CA PRO A 184 5.21 7.38 19.36
C PRO A 184 5.04 6.96 17.89
N HIS A 185 3.82 6.69 17.41
CA HIS A 185 3.54 6.20 16.03
C HIS A 185 4.26 4.88 15.71
N ALA A 186 4.27 3.99 16.70
CA ALA A 186 5.04 2.75 16.69
C ALA A 186 4.23 1.50 16.27
N THR A 187 2.93 1.66 16.02
CA THR A 187 1.97 0.58 15.81
C THR A 187 0.96 0.95 14.72
N HIS A 188 0.10 0.00 14.35
CA HIS A 188 -1.01 0.25 13.42
C HIS A 188 -0.60 0.74 12.02
N TYR A 189 0.50 0.21 11.47
CA TYR A 189 1.05 0.68 10.19
C TYR A 189 0.19 0.34 8.97
N CYS A 190 -0.60 -0.74 8.98
CA CYS A 190 -1.45 -1.12 7.84
C CYS A 190 -2.59 -0.12 7.63
N ILE A 191 -2.71 0.41 6.41
CA ILE A 191 -3.60 1.53 6.06
C ILE A 191 -4.58 1.22 4.91
N THR A 192 -4.60 0.00 4.37
CA THR A 192 -5.61 -0.41 3.38
C THR A 192 -6.95 -0.71 4.07
N THR A 193 -6.92 -1.56 5.10
CA THR A 193 -8.05 -1.88 5.98
C THR A 193 -7.68 -1.74 7.45
N GLY A 194 -6.40 -2.00 7.78
CA GLY A 194 -5.92 -2.14 9.14
C GLY A 194 -6.21 -3.49 9.79
N TRP A 195 -6.74 -4.48 9.05
CA TRP A 195 -7.08 -5.81 9.59
C TRP A 195 -5.89 -6.52 10.21
N LEU A 196 -4.69 -6.34 9.65
CA LEU A 196 -3.50 -7.02 10.15
C LEU A 196 -2.88 -6.33 11.38
N ASN A 197 -3.23 -5.08 11.68
CA ASN A 197 -2.63 -4.33 12.79
C ASN A 197 -2.72 -5.09 14.13
N PRO A 198 -3.89 -5.59 14.59
CA PRO A 198 -3.98 -6.31 15.85
C PRO A 198 -3.11 -7.56 15.91
N LEU A 199 -2.90 -8.25 14.78
CA LEU A 199 -2.06 -9.44 14.72
C LEU A 199 -0.58 -9.06 14.73
N LEU A 200 -0.16 -8.15 13.85
CA LEU A 200 1.23 -7.71 13.71
C LEU A 200 1.76 -7.04 14.98
N ASP A 201 0.93 -6.24 15.65
CA ASP A 201 1.29 -5.56 16.89
C ASP A 201 1.43 -6.55 18.06
N ARG A 202 0.51 -7.53 18.19
CA ARG A 202 0.61 -8.61 19.20
C ARG A 202 1.86 -9.47 19.00
N LEU A 203 2.23 -9.74 17.75
CA LEU A 203 3.45 -10.47 17.41
C LEU A 203 4.71 -9.59 17.47
N GLN A 204 4.57 -8.29 17.75
CA GLN A 204 5.63 -7.29 17.69
C GLN A 204 6.44 -7.39 16.38
N PHE A 205 5.76 -7.65 15.26
CA PHE A 205 6.38 -8.02 13.98
C PHE A 205 7.43 -6.99 13.55
N PHE A 206 7.07 -5.71 13.54
CA PHE A 206 7.95 -4.62 13.16
C PHE A 206 9.13 -4.42 14.13
N ARG A 207 8.91 -4.63 15.44
CA ARG A 207 10.01 -4.58 16.44
C ARG A 207 11.02 -5.70 16.23
N HIS A 208 10.57 -6.90 15.82
CA HIS A 208 11.48 -7.98 15.45
C HIS A 208 12.29 -7.64 14.19
N LEU A 209 11.67 -7.01 13.19
CA LEU A 209 12.37 -6.52 12.01
C LEU A 209 13.38 -5.42 12.35
N GLU A 210 13.05 -4.51 13.26
CA GLU A 210 13.98 -3.48 13.74
C GLU A 210 15.22 -4.09 14.40
N ARG A 211 15.03 -5.11 15.25
CA ARG A 211 16.14 -5.88 15.84
C ARG A 211 16.99 -6.58 14.78
N LEU A 212 16.36 -7.18 13.77
CA LEU A 212 17.05 -7.83 12.67
C LEU A 212 17.86 -6.82 11.84
N PHE A 213 17.29 -5.67 11.52
CA PHE A 213 17.97 -4.61 10.76
C PHE A 213 19.15 -4.06 11.56
N ALA A 214 18.99 -3.85 12.87
CA ALA A 214 20.06 -3.45 13.76
C ALA A 214 21.20 -4.49 13.81
N TRP A 215 20.88 -5.80 13.76
CA TRP A 215 21.89 -6.86 13.67
C TRP A 215 22.74 -6.77 12.39
N PHE A 216 22.14 -6.33 11.28
CA PHE A 216 22.85 -6.00 10.04
C PHE A 216 23.49 -4.60 10.04
N GLY A 217 23.46 -3.88 11.15
CA GLY A 217 24.01 -2.53 11.27
C GLY A 217 23.12 -1.43 10.66
N ILE A 218 21.92 -1.74 10.19
CA ILE A 218 20.98 -0.77 9.61
C ILE A 218 20.28 -0.02 10.75
N GLN A 219 20.56 1.28 10.85
CA GLN A 219 20.00 2.14 11.89
C GLN A 219 18.76 2.87 11.37
N PRO A 220 17.72 3.03 12.19
CA PRO A 220 16.60 3.91 11.87
C PRO A 220 17.06 5.36 11.68
N THR A 221 16.34 6.10 10.86
CA THR A 221 16.66 7.49 10.49
C THR A 221 15.85 8.51 11.29
N ASN A 222 14.86 8.07 12.07
CA ASN A 222 14.08 8.93 12.94
C ASN A 222 14.66 8.91 14.37
N GLU A 223 14.48 10.00 15.10
CA GLU A 223 14.90 10.11 16.51
C GLU A 223 14.11 9.15 17.43
N ARG A 224 12.92 8.71 17.00
CA ARG A 224 12.03 7.79 17.74
C ARG A 224 12.71 6.46 18.07
N ALA A 225 13.49 5.91 17.15
CA ALA A 225 14.18 4.64 17.36
C ALA A 225 15.34 4.70 18.36
N VAL A 226 15.80 5.89 18.72
CA VAL A 226 16.85 6.07 19.73
C VAL A 226 16.24 5.96 21.14
N VAL A 227 15.01 6.42 21.34
CA VAL A 227 14.34 6.43 22.65
C VAL A 227 13.98 5.03 23.14
N ASP A 228 13.54 4.13 22.24
CA ASP A 228 13.26 2.74 22.59
C ASP A 228 14.54 1.92 22.88
N ARG A 229 15.74 2.42 22.54
CA ARG A 229 17.01 1.72 22.85
C ARG A 229 17.48 1.92 24.28
N GLU A 230 17.07 3.00 24.94
CA GLU A 230 17.43 3.25 26.33
C GLU A 230 16.53 2.52 27.34
N ALA A 231 15.46 1.87 26.85
CA ALA A 231 14.53 1.08 27.66
C ALA A 231 14.92 -0.42 27.77
N PHE A 232 16.09 -0.82 27.25
CA PHE A 232 16.59 -2.21 27.29
C PHE A 232 18.03 -2.29 27.78
#